data_AF-A0A956RBM7-F1
#
_entry.id   AF-A0A956RBM7-F1
#
_cell.length_a   1.000
_cell.length_b   1.000
_cell.length_c   1.000
_cell.angle_alpha   90.00
_cell.angle_beta   90.00
_cell.angle_gamma   90.00
#
_symmetry.space_group_name_H-M   'P 1'
#
loop_
_entity.id
_entity.type
_entity.pdbx_description
1 polymer ?
#
loop_
_entity_poly.entity_id
_entity_poly.type
_entity_poly.pdbx_seq_one_letter_code
_entity_poly.pdbx_strand_id
1 'polypeptide(L)'
;PSRCHELHRARPAAPRGRAALGRSARAWGNDCVARLRIGHWASAEASCLEGLTIATEAKTKGALLYNLGRIAEAQGAQAQALEHYRSSLAARPDDRTVKRRLAKLERAVARAAADPRTP
;
A
#
# COMPACT_ATOMS: atom_id res chain seq x y z
N PRO A 1 -14.44 -31.41 -24.23
CA PRO A 1 -12.96 -31.52 -24.12
C PRO A 1 -12.29 -30.24 -24.67
N SER A 2 -12.12 -29.16 -23.90
CA SER A 2 -11.18 -28.92 -22.79
C SER A 2 -9.86 -28.26 -23.24
N ARG A 3 -9.46 -27.24 -22.46
CA ARG A 3 -8.21 -26.41 -22.43
C ARG A 3 -8.15 -25.25 -23.42
N CYS A 4 -8.31 -23.97 -23.04
CA CYS A 4 -7.68 -23.20 -21.93
C CYS A 4 -6.15 -23.34 -21.91
N HIS A 5 -5.44 -22.39 -22.53
CA HIS A 5 -4.08 -21.98 -22.16
C HIS A 5 -3.92 -20.47 -22.45
N GLU A 6 -4.16 -19.68 -21.42
CA GLU A 6 -3.14 -18.83 -20.80
C GLU A 6 -2.27 -17.94 -21.71
N LEU A 7 -2.72 -16.69 -21.87
CA LEU A 7 -1.83 -15.56 -22.15
C LEU A 7 -2.11 -14.47 -21.12
N HIS A 8 -1.58 -14.65 -19.91
CA HIS A 8 -1.39 -13.57 -18.95
C HIS A 8 -0.31 -12.61 -19.46
N ARG A 9 -0.68 -11.78 -20.44
CA ARG A 9 0.11 -10.60 -20.78
C ARG A 9 -0.01 -9.60 -19.63
N ALA A 10 1.11 -9.42 -18.93
CA ALA A 10 1.32 -8.32 -18.00
C ALA A 10 0.84 -7.02 -18.65
N ARG A 11 -0.15 -6.36 -18.02
CA ARG A 11 -0.66 -5.08 -18.50
C ARG A 11 0.41 -4.02 -18.27
N PRO A 12 0.80 -3.21 -19.27
CA PRO A 12 1.67 -2.08 -19.02
C PRO A 12 0.92 -1.06 -18.14
N ALA A 13 1.45 -0.81 -16.96
CA ALA A 13 1.01 0.26 -16.08
C ALA A 13 1.82 1.53 -16.41
N ALA A 14 1.29 2.40 -17.29
CA ALA A 14 1.54 3.85 -17.32
C ALA A 14 0.93 4.50 -18.59
N PRO A 15 0.68 5.83 -18.63
CA PRO A 15 0.47 6.78 -17.55
C PRO A 15 -0.95 7.39 -17.64
N ARG A 16 -1.73 7.46 -16.54
CA ARG A 16 -3.03 8.15 -16.55
C ARG A 16 -2.87 9.66 -16.29
N GLY A 17 -2.05 10.31 -17.10
CA GLY A 17 -1.75 11.74 -17.05
C GLY A 17 -2.86 12.68 -17.56
N ARG A 18 -4.15 12.36 -17.40
CA ARG A 18 -5.25 13.23 -17.87
C ARG A 18 -6.42 13.45 -16.92
N ALA A 19 -6.42 12.89 -15.71
CA ALA A 19 -7.49 13.12 -14.71
C ALA A 19 -7.08 14.04 -13.53
N ALA A 20 -5.84 14.55 -13.53
CA ALA A 20 -5.23 15.22 -12.37
C ALA A 20 -5.39 16.76 -12.37
N LEU A 21 -6.34 17.34 -13.11
CA LEU A 21 -6.62 18.76 -12.99
C LEU A 21 -7.44 19.00 -11.71
N GLY A 22 -6.75 19.32 -10.60
CA GLY A 22 -7.36 19.88 -9.39
C GLY A 22 -7.52 18.95 -8.17
N ARG A 23 -7.10 17.68 -8.23
CA ARG A 23 -7.12 16.84 -7.02
C ARG A 23 -5.92 17.12 -6.13
N SER A 24 -6.18 17.38 -4.85
CA SER A 24 -5.14 17.48 -3.83
C SER A 24 -4.65 16.10 -3.40
N ALA A 25 -3.44 16.04 -2.82
CA ALA A 25 -2.90 14.82 -2.21
C ALA A 25 -3.86 14.21 -1.17
N ARG A 26 -4.57 15.05 -0.42
CA ARG A 26 -5.61 14.63 0.53
C ARG A 26 -6.80 13.98 -0.16
N ALA A 27 -7.26 14.52 -1.30
CA ALA A 27 -8.36 13.95 -2.06
C ALA A 27 -8.01 12.55 -2.63
N TRP A 28 -6.77 12.36 -3.07
CA TRP A 28 -6.24 11.05 -3.44
C TRP A 28 -6.16 10.10 -2.25
N GLY A 29 -5.71 10.58 -1.08
CA GLY A 29 -5.71 9.80 0.15
C GLY A 29 -7.10 9.34 0.59
N ASN A 30 -8.12 10.20 0.46
CA ASN A 30 -9.50 9.85 0.76
C ASN A 30 -10.02 8.75 -0.20
N ASP A 31 -9.74 8.86 -1.49
CA ASP A 31 -10.13 7.85 -2.48
C ASP A 31 -9.41 6.51 -2.23
N CYS A 32 -8.12 6.55 -1.88
CA CYS A 32 -7.36 5.38 -1.46
C CYS A 32 -8.03 4.67 -0.27
N VAL A 33 -8.38 5.42 0.79
CA VAL A 33 -9.05 4.84 1.97
C VAL A 33 -10.42 4.26 1.62
N ALA A 34 -11.20 4.95 0.79
CA ALA A 34 -12.52 4.47 0.36
C ALA A 34 -12.42 3.13 -0.36
N ARG A 35 -11.49 3.00 -1.31
CA ARG A 35 -11.25 1.77 -2.08
C ARG A 35 -10.67 0.64 -1.23
N LEU A 36 -9.80 0.99 -0.28
CA LEU A 36 -9.24 0.03 0.69
C LEU A 36 -10.36 -0.59 1.53
N ARG A 37 -11.34 0.20 1.99
CA ARG A 37 -12.46 -0.30 2.81
C ARG A 37 -13.35 -1.30 2.09
N ILE A 38 -13.45 -1.22 0.76
CA ILE A 38 -14.24 -2.15 -0.07
C ILE A 38 -13.38 -3.28 -0.67
N GLY A 39 -12.10 -3.39 -0.30
CA GLY A 39 -11.20 -4.45 -0.77
C GLY A 39 -10.71 -4.29 -2.22
N HIS A 40 -10.87 -3.12 -2.83
CA HIS A 40 -10.39 -2.85 -4.18
C HIS A 40 -8.89 -2.48 -4.15
N TRP A 41 -8.04 -3.45 -3.79
CA TRP A 41 -6.62 -3.25 -3.48
C TRP A 41 -5.84 -2.51 -4.58
N ALA A 42 -5.92 -2.98 -5.82
CA ALA A 42 -5.18 -2.37 -6.94
C ALA A 42 -5.61 -0.92 -7.23
N SER A 43 -6.90 -0.60 -7.08
CA SER A 43 -7.37 0.77 -7.27
C SER A 43 -7.03 1.66 -6.07
N ALA A 44 -7.06 1.10 -4.85
CA ALA A 44 -6.64 1.82 -3.65
C ALA A 44 -5.16 2.20 -3.72
N GLU A 45 -4.33 1.25 -4.16
CA GLU A 45 -2.89 1.43 -4.34
C GLU A 45 -2.60 2.55 -5.34
N ALA A 46 -3.23 2.49 -6.52
CA ALA A 46 -3.09 3.54 -7.54
C ALA A 46 -3.43 4.92 -6.97
N SER A 47 -4.54 5.06 -6.25
CA SER A 47 -4.93 6.34 -5.65
C SER A 47 -3.96 6.82 -4.57
N CYS A 48 -3.40 5.90 -3.78
CA CYS A 48 -2.38 6.25 -2.79
C CYS A 48 -1.07 6.70 -3.45
N LEU A 49 -0.64 6.04 -4.53
CA LEU A 49 0.56 6.41 -5.29
C LEU A 49 0.41 7.78 -5.95
N GLU A 50 -0.72 8.04 -6.60
CA GLU A 50 -1.03 9.35 -7.21
C GLU A 50 -1.08 10.47 -6.16
N GLY A 51 -1.61 10.18 -4.96
CA GLY A 51 -1.56 11.14 -3.86
C GLY A 51 -0.14 11.42 -3.40
N LEU A 52 0.73 10.40 -3.41
CA LEU A 52 2.10 10.49 -2.91
C LEU A 52 2.99 11.29 -3.85
N THR A 53 2.77 11.21 -5.17
CA THR A 53 3.55 11.96 -6.18
C THR A 53 3.40 13.48 -6.02
N ILE A 54 2.23 13.95 -5.58
CA ILE A 54 1.94 15.39 -5.41
C ILE A 54 1.90 15.85 -3.94
N ALA A 55 2.04 14.93 -2.98
CA ALA A 55 2.05 15.30 -1.57
C ALA A 55 3.30 16.10 -1.24
N THR A 56 3.15 17.26 -0.61
CA THR A 56 4.25 18.07 -0.07
C THR A 56 4.32 17.94 1.45
N GLU A 57 3.18 17.96 2.13
CA GLU A 57 3.06 17.84 3.59
C GLU A 57 3.50 16.47 4.11
N ALA A 58 4.40 16.44 5.09
CA ALA A 58 4.86 15.21 5.76
C ALA A 58 3.69 14.40 6.34
N LYS A 59 2.69 15.07 6.91
CA LYS A 59 1.50 14.41 7.47
C LYS A 59 0.73 13.64 6.41
N THR A 60 0.52 14.25 5.23
CA THR A 60 -0.19 13.62 4.12
C THR A 60 0.62 12.49 3.50
N LYS A 61 1.93 12.70 3.25
CA LYS A 61 2.86 11.64 2.82
C LYS A 61 2.82 10.44 3.74
N GLY A 62 2.95 10.67 5.05
CA GLY A 62 2.92 9.63 6.06
C GLY A 62 1.59 8.86 6.06
N ALA A 63 0.45 9.53 5.91
CA ALA A 63 -0.85 8.86 5.85
C ALA A 63 -1.01 7.98 4.60
N LEU A 64 -0.55 8.45 3.43
CA LEU A 64 -0.55 7.69 2.19
C LEU A 64 0.34 6.44 2.30
N LEU A 65 1.56 6.60 2.82
CA LEU A 65 2.49 5.50 3.07
C LEU A 65 1.92 4.47 4.05
N TYR A 66 1.23 4.92 5.10
CA TYR A 66 0.54 4.00 6.01
C TYR A 66 -0.54 3.17 5.29
N ASN A 67 -1.32 3.79 4.40
CA ASN A 67 -2.34 3.08 3.65
C ASN A 67 -1.75 2.11 2.62
N LEU A 68 -0.64 2.46 1.96
CA LEU A 68 0.11 1.53 1.11
C LEU A 68 0.60 0.31 1.91
N GLY A 69 1.09 0.52 3.14
CA GLY A 69 1.47 -0.60 4.02
C GLY A 69 0.30 -1.54 4.33
N ARG A 70 -0.90 -0.99 4.55
CA ARG A 70 -2.12 -1.79 4.77
C ARG A 70 -2.55 -2.56 3.53
N ILE A 71 -2.38 -1.98 2.35
CA ILE A 71 -2.70 -2.62 1.07
C ILE A 71 -1.73 -3.78 0.82
N ALA A 72 -0.44 -3.54 1.02
CA ALA A 72 0.59 -4.57 0.93
C ALA A 72 0.36 -5.72 1.93
N GLU A 73 -0.03 -5.44 3.18
CA GLU A 73 -0.45 -6.47 4.14
C GLU A 73 -1.62 -7.31 3.59
N ALA A 74 -2.63 -6.67 3.00
CA ALA A 74 -3.80 -7.37 2.44
C ALA A 74 -3.46 -8.23 1.21
N GLN A 75 -2.42 -7.86 0.47
CA GLN A 75 -1.91 -8.60 -0.69
C GLN A 75 -0.90 -9.70 -0.31
N GLY A 76 -0.55 -9.84 0.98
CA GLY A 76 0.47 -10.79 1.44
C GLY A 76 1.91 -10.33 1.21
N ALA A 77 2.12 -9.10 0.70
CA ALA A 77 3.43 -8.52 0.43
C ALA A 77 4.05 -7.94 1.71
N GLN A 78 4.44 -8.82 2.63
CA GLN A 78 4.92 -8.43 3.97
C GLN A 78 6.15 -7.51 3.93
N ALA A 79 7.10 -7.76 3.03
CA ALA A 79 8.30 -6.94 2.88
C ALA A 79 7.95 -5.48 2.51
N GLN A 80 7.11 -5.30 1.48
CA GLN A 80 6.66 -3.97 1.05
C GLN A 80 5.85 -3.26 2.14
N ALA A 81 5.02 -4.02 2.89
CA ALA A 81 4.27 -3.47 4.00
C ALA A 81 5.18 -2.90 5.10
N LEU A 82 6.28 -3.59 5.44
CA LEU A 82 7.27 -3.11 6.41
C LEU A 82 7.93 -1.80 5.93
N GLU A 83 8.35 -1.73 4.67
CA GLU A 83 8.97 -0.54 4.09
C GLU A 83 8.03 0.67 4.10
N HIS A 84 6.79 0.47 3.70
CA HIS A 84 5.77 1.52 3.72
C HIS A 84 5.48 2.02 5.15
N TYR A 85 5.41 1.12 6.14
CA TYR A 85 5.21 1.52 7.53
C TYR A 85 6.41 2.27 8.12
N ARG A 86 7.64 1.84 7.82
CA ARG A 86 8.85 2.56 8.23
C ARG A 86 8.90 3.95 7.61
N SER A 87 8.60 4.05 6.33
CA SER A 87 8.53 5.34 5.62
C SER A 87 7.43 6.26 6.19
N SER A 88 6.29 5.69 6.58
CA SER A 88 5.23 6.43 7.25
C SER A 88 5.68 7.01 8.60
N LEU A 89 6.45 6.25 9.38
CA LEU A 89 7.02 6.70 10.65
C LEU A 89 8.15 7.72 10.47
N ALA A 90 8.93 7.65 9.39
CA ALA A 90 9.90 8.70 9.07
C ALA A 90 9.22 10.06 8.87
N ALA A 91 8.02 10.08 8.29
CA ALA A 91 7.22 11.30 8.12
C ALA A 91 6.38 11.67 9.36
N ARG A 92 6.01 10.69 10.18
CA ARG A 92 5.16 10.86 11.38
C ARG A 92 5.68 9.99 12.54
N PRO A 93 6.78 10.40 13.20
CA PRO A 93 7.48 9.55 14.18
C PRO A 93 6.63 9.13 15.37
N ASP A 94 5.60 9.89 15.73
CA ASP A 94 4.76 9.64 16.90
C ASP A 94 3.43 8.92 16.60
N ASP A 95 3.23 8.44 15.36
CA ASP A 95 2.01 7.72 15.01
C ASP A 95 1.97 6.33 15.68
N ARG A 96 1.32 6.28 16.85
CA ARG A 96 1.14 5.06 17.65
C ARG A 96 0.41 3.95 16.88
N THR A 97 -0.45 4.30 15.93
CA THR A 97 -1.19 3.30 15.13
C THR A 97 -0.23 2.61 14.17
N VAL A 98 0.62 3.38 13.49
CA VAL A 98 1.64 2.82 12.59
C VAL A 98 2.65 1.98 13.38
N LYS A 99 3.15 2.47 14.52
CA LYS A 99 4.06 1.70 15.41
C LYS A 99 3.47 0.36 15.81
N ARG A 100 2.21 0.33 16.25
CA ARG A 100 1.51 -0.90 16.65
C ARG A 100 1.38 -1.89 15.50
N ARG A 101 1.05 -1.41 14.29
CA ARG A 101 0.94 -2.27 13.10
C ARG A 101 2.28 -2.83 12.68
N LEU A 102 3.30 -1.98 12.57
CA LEU A 102 4.67 -2.37 12.22
C LEU A 102 5.17 -3.46 13.17
N ALA A 103 5.09 -3.23 14.48
CA ALA A 103 5.52 -4.22 15.47
C ALA A 103 4.74 -5.54 15.39
N LYS A 104 3.44 -5.50 15.07
CA LYS A 104 2.64 -6.71 14.87
C LYS A 104 3.12 -7.49 13.63
N LEU A 105 3.36 -6.78 12.52
CA LEU A 105 3.81 -7.38 11.28
C LEU A 105 5.23 -7.96 11.43
N GLU A 106 6.15 -7.24 12.07
CA GLU A 106 7.52 -7.72 12.33
C GLU A 106 7.53 -9.02 13.14
N ARG A 107 6.69 -9.12 14.18
CA ARG A 107 6.53 -10.37 14.94
C ARG A 107 5.96 -11.51 14.08
N ALA A 108 5.00 -11.21 13.22
CA ALA A 108 4.40 -12.22 12.34
C ALA A 108 5.41 -12.75 11.32
N VAL A 109 6.20 -11.85 10.71
CA VAL A 109 7.28 -12.20 9.77
C VAL A 109 8.37 -13.02 10.47
N ALA A 110 8.83 -12.58 11.64
CA ALA A 110 9.84 -13.30 12.42
C ALA A 110 9.34 -14.70 12.82
N ARG A 111 8.08 -14.83 13.23
CA ARG A 111 7.47 -16.13 13.56
C ARG A 111 7.39 -17.04 12.34
N ALA A 112 7.02 -16.52 11.18
CA ALA A 112 6.96 -17.29 9.94
C ALA A 112 8.36 -17.78 9.53
N ALA A 113 9.38 -16.92 9.63
CA ALA A 113 10.76 -17.29 9.33
C ALA A 113 11.32 -18.34 10.31
N ALA A 114 10.81 -18.42 11.54
CA ALA A 114 11.24 -19.38 12.55
C ALA A 114 10.49 -20.73 12.50
N ASP A 115 9.41 -20.88 11.71
CA ASP A 115 8.71 -22.15 11.57
C ASP A 115 9.45 -23.05 10.57
N PRO A 116 10.03 -24.19 10.98
CA PRO A 116 10.80 -25.07 10.10
C PRO A 116 9.93 -25.79 9.05
N ARG A 117 8.61 -25.60 9.06
CA ARG A 117 7.66 -26.21 8.11
C ARG A 117 7.21 -25.25 7.02
N THR A 118 7.70 -24.01 7.01
CA THR A 118 7.52 -23.09 5.89
C THR A 118 8.55 -23.48 4.81
N PRO A 119 8.14 -23.75 3.55
CA PRO A 119 9.02 -24.26 2.50
C PRO A 119 10.14 -23.28 2.11
#